data_AF-A0A1W1CFG0-F1
#
_entry.id   AF-A0A1W1CFG0-F1
#
_cell.length_a   1.000
_cell.length_b   1.000
_cell.length_c   1.000
_cell.angle_alpha   90.00
_cell.angle_beta   90.00
_cell.angle_gamma   90.00
#
_symmetry.space_group_name_H-M   'P 1'
#
loop_
_entity.id
_entity.type
_entity.pdbx_description
1 polymer ?
#
loop_
_entity_poly.entity_id
_entity_poly.type
_entity_poly.pdbx_seq_one_letter_code
_entity_poly.pdbx_strand_id
1 'polypeptide(L)'
;MNIRRGFEVKKGEKVLMCEDIITTGGSAMEAARVVESFGGEIVGVAALANRGFCHREHSDIETKPNCKLPQDIPFFALADFTFEMYAPEECPLCKDGSEAIKPGSRGN
;
A
#
# COMPACT_ATOMS: atom_id res chain seq x y z
N MET A 1 -12.73 -0.99 -9.82
CA MET A 1 -12.61 0.36 -9.22
C MET A 1 -12.83 1.37 -10.35
N ASN A 2 -13.47 2.53 -10.12
CA ASN A 2 -13.71 3.57 -11.13
C ASN A 2 -13.69 4.96 -10.47
N ILE A 3 -13.29 5.99 -11.22
CA ILE A 3 -13.44 7.39 -10.82
C ILE A 3 -14.92 7.79 -10.96
N ARG A 4 -15.47 8.45 -9.95
CA ARG A 4 -16.88 8.86 -9.85
C ARG A 4 -16.97 10.32 -9.43
N ARG A 5 -18.19 10.83 -9.18
CA ARG A 5 -18.45 12.19 -8.66
C ARG A 5 -18.01 13.34 -9.59
N GLY A 6 -17.96 13.08 -10.90
CA GLY A 6 -17.59 14.09 -11.89
C GLY A 6 -16.11 14.44 -11.91
N PHE A 7 -15.26 13.64 -11.26
CA PHE A 7 -13.81 13.78 -11.38
C PHE A 7 -13.36 13.28 -12.76
N GLU A 8 -12.37 13.96 -13.31
CA GLU A 8 -11.74 13.65 -14.60
C GLU A 8 -10.22 13.61 -14.40
N VAL A 9 -9.54 12.83 -15.24
CA VAL A 9 -8.08 12.81 -15.34
C VAL A 9 -7.71 13.21 -16.76
N LYS A 10 -6.85 14.22 -16.90
CA LYS A 10 -6.37 14.68 -18.20
C LYS A 10 -5.20 13.81 -18.66
N LYS A 11 -5.07 13.65 -19.98
CA LYS A 11 -3.90 12.97 -20.56
C LYS A 11 -2.61 13.70 -20.15
N GLY A 12 -1.64 12.95 -19.62
CA GLY A 12 -0.36 13.46 -19.11
C GLY A 12 -0.46 14.14 -17.75
N GLU A 13 -1.61 14.06 -17.06
CA GLU A 13 -1.75 14.60 -15.71
C GLU A 13 -0.90 13.82 -14.72
N LYS A 14 0.02 14.52 -14.05
CA LYS A 14 0.91 13.92 -13.04
C LYS A 14 0.16 13.75 -11.72
N VAL A 15 0.08 12.52 -11.25
CA VAL A 15 -0.69 12.16 -10.05
C VAL A 15 0.23 11.52 -9.01
N LEU A 16 0.11 12.01 -7.78
CA LEU A 16 0.70 11.38 -6.59
C LEU A 16 -0.37 10.52 -5.93
N MET A 17 -0.13 9.21 -5.81
CA MET A 17 -1.05 8.31 -5.12
C MET A 17 -0.87 8.47 -3.61
N CYS A 18 -1.93 8.80 -2.88
CA CYS A 18 -1.87 9.02 -1.43
C CYS A 18 -2.81 8.07 -0.69
N GLU A 19 -2.29 7.38 0.33
CA GLU A 19 -3.04 6.50 1.25
C GLU A 19 -2.81 6.96 2.70
N ASP A 20 -3.66 6.53 3.62
CA ASP A 20 -3.39 6.69 5.06
C ASP A 20 -2.20 5.81 5.48
N ILE A 21 -2.21 4.54 5.09
CA ILE A 21 -1.18 3.56 5.40
C ILE A 21 -0.91 2.62 4.21
N ILE A 22 0.37 2.48 3.85
CA ILE A 22 0.80 1.46 2.89
C ILE A 22 1.12 0.17 3.62
N THR A 23 0.36 -0.88 3.29
CA THR A 23 0.70 -2.27 3.62
C THR A 23 1.53 -2.88 2.48
N THR A 24 0.89 -3.65 1.60
CA THR A 24 1.49 -4.15 0.36
C THR A 24 1.39 -3.13 -0.78
N GLY A 25 0.59 -2.07 -0.64
CA GLY A 25 0.32 -1.10 -1.70
C GLY A 25 -0.71 -1.56 -2.75
N GLY A 26 -1.37 -2.71 -2.55
CA GLY A 26 -2.32 -3.25 -3.52
C GLY A 26 -3.48 -2.32 -3.88
N SER A 27 -4.12 -1.70 -2.87
CA SER A 27 -5.22 -0.75 -3.08
C SER A 27 -4.78 0.48 -3.86
N ALA A 28 -3.63 1.07 -3.49
CA ALA A 28 -3.02 2.19 -4.22
C ALA A 28 -2.79 1.82 -5.70
N MET A 29 -2.34 0.60 -6.00
CA MET A 29 -2.12 0.15 -7.38
C MET A 29 -3.42 -0.15 -8.14
N GLU A 30 -4.48 -0.58 -7.47
CA GLU A 30 -5.81 -0.66 -8.09
C GLU A 30 -6.30 0.73 -8.50
N ALA A 31 -6.06 1.76 -7.68
CA ALA A 31 -6.42 3.14 -7.98
C ALA A 31 -5.51 3.76 -9.07
N ALA A 32 -4.20 3.49 -9.02
CA ALA A 32 -3.22 3.92 -10.02
C ALA A 32 -3.62 3.45 -11.43
N ARG A 33 -3.96 2.16 -11.59
CA ARG A 33 -4.42 1.62 -12.88
C ARG A 33 -5.65 2.33 -13.43
N VAL A 34 -6.55 2.78 -12.55
CA VAL A 34 -7.71 3.56 -12.99
C VAL A 34 -7.23 4.91 -13.52
N VAL A 35 -6.37 5.64 -12.80
CA VAL A 35 -5.81 6.92 -13.25
C VAL A 35 -5.07 6.77 -14.59
N GLU A 36 -4.21 5.76 -14.72
CA GLU A 36 -3.45 5.45 -15.94
C GLU A 36 -4.38 5.12 -17.12
N SER A 37 -5.51 4.44 -16.88
CA SER A 37 -6.50 4.13 -17.93
C SER A 37 -7.17 5.37 -18.54
N PHE A 38 -7.15 6.51 -17.84
CA PHE A 38 -7.57 7.82 -18.35
C PHE A 38 -6.40 8.64 -18.94
N GLY A 39 -5.20 8.07 -18.97
CA GLY A 39 -3.99 8.71 -19.49
C GLY A 39 -3.23 9.57 -18.49
N GLY A 40 -3.53 9.47 -17.19
CA GLY A 40 -2.71 10.07 -16.14
C GLY A 40 -1.38 9.34 -15.97
N GLU A 41 -0.41 10.01 -15.37
CA GLU A 41 0.94 9.52 -15.11
C GLU A 41 1.18 9.47 -13.59
N ILE A 42 1.44 8.28 -13.05
CA ILE A 42 1.78 8.15 -11.63
C ILE A 42 3.24 8.53 -11.43
N VAL A 43 3.49 9.56 -10.63
CA VAL A 43 4.85 10.11 -10.41
C VAL A 43 5.42 9.77 -9.04
N GLY A 44 4.65 9.13 -8.19
CA GLY A 44 5.07 8.70 -6.86
C GLY A 44 3.90 8.24 -6.01
N VAL A 45 4.24 7.75 -4.82
CA VAL A 45 3.30 7.31 -3.79
C VAL A 45 3.63 8.05 -2.49
N ALA A 46 2.60 8.38 -1.70
CA ALA A 46 2.74 8.97 -0.38
C ALA A 46 1.81 8.29 0.62
N ALA A 47 2.24 8.20 1.88
CA ALA A 47 1.38 7.80 2.98
C ALA A 47 1.77 8.43 4.30
N LEU A 48 0.89 8.38 5.30
CA LEU A 48 1.28 8.76 6.66
C LEU A 48 2.13 7.66 7.30
N ALA A 49 1.71 6.40 7.13
CA ALA A 49 2.40 5.24 7.70
C ALA A 49 2.79 4.20 6.62
N ASN A 50 3.91 3.52 6.83
CA ASN A 50 4.35 2.37 6.05
C ASN A 50 4.46 1.14 6.95
N ARG A 51 3.94 -0.02 6.55
CA ARG A 51 4.07 -1.27 7.34
C ARG A 51 5.40 -2.00 7.13
N GLY A 52 6.30 -1.41 6.34
CA GLY A 52 7.64 -1.94 6.08
C GLY A 52 7.63 -3.15 5.16
N PHE A 53 6.71 -3.20 4.20
CA PHE A 53 6.80 -4.11 3.06
C PHE A 53 7.42 -3.42 1.85
N CYS A 54 7.14 -2.14 1.66
CA CYS A 54 7.70 -1.36 0.57
C CYS A 54 8.77 -0.42 1.11
N HIS A 55 9.92 -0.35 0.44
CA HIS A 55 10.94 0.65 0.74
C HIS A 55 10.38 2.05 0.46
N ARG A 56 10.56 2.96 1.43
CA ARG A 56 10.27 4.38 1.26
C ARG A 56 11.56 5.17 1.18
N GLU A 57 11.49 6.34 0.57
CA GLU A 57 12.57 7.32 0.56
C GLU A 57 13.00 7.65 2.00
N HIS A 58 14.31 7.72 2.19
CA HIS A 58 14.95 7.98 3.50
C HIS A 58 14.59 6.95 4.59
N SER A 59 14.53 5.67 4.23
CA SER A 59 14.39 4.53 5.15
C SER A 59 15.44 3.47 4.84
N ASP A 60 15.85 2.75 5.89
CA ASP A 60 16.75 1.60 5.81
C ASP A 60 15.98 0.26 5.59
N ILE A 61 14.66 0.31 5.43
CA ILE A 61 13.83 -0.88 5.22
C ILE A 61 13.87 -1.32 3.76
N GLU A 62 14.38 -2.52 3.52
CA GLU A 62 14.36 -3.14 2.20
C GLU A 62 12.94 -3.58 1.76
N THR A 63 12.68 -3.49 0.46
CA THR A 63 11.43 -3.97 -0.14
C THR A 63 11.29 -5.48 0.04
N LYS A 64 10.14 -5.92 0.56
CA LYS A 64 9.75 -7.32 0.70
C LYS A 64 9.06 -7.84 -0.57
N PRO A 65 9.11 -9.15 -0.87
CA PRO A 65 8.58 -9.72 -2.11
C PRO A 65 7.10 -9.46 -2.38
N ASN A 66 6.31 -9.20 -1.34
CA ASN A 66 4.88 -8.93 -1.44
C ASN A 66 4.53 -7.43 -1.50
N CYS A 67 5.52 -6.54 -1.59
CA CYS A 67 5.28 -5.16 -2.00
C CYS A 67 4.77 -5.15 -3.44
N LYS A 68 3.74 -4.34 -3.69
CA LYS A 68 3.11 -4.15 -4.99
C LYS A 68 3.41 -2.77 -5.59
N LEU A 69 4.08 -1.90 -4.85
CA LEU A 69 4.46 -0.59 -5.36
C LEU A 69 5.58 -0.74 -6.41
N PRO A 70 5.52 -0.01 -7.53
CA PRO A 70 6.64 0.13 -8.46
C PRO A 70 7.89 0.66 -7.75
N GLN A 71 9.07 0.26 -8.24
CA GLN A 71 10.37 0.63 -7.65
C GLN A 71 11.08 1.72 -8.46
N ASP A 72 10.51 2.12 -9.59
CA ASP A 72 11.00 3.17 -10.50
C ASP A 72 10.37 4.55 -10.23
N ILE A 73 9.49 4.66 -9.24
CA ILE A 73 8.94 5.92 -8.73
C ILE A 73 9.11 6.00 -7.21
N PRO A 74 9.26 7.21 -6.63
CA PRO A 74 9.50 7.35 -5.20
C PRO A 74 8.26 7.04 -4.37
N PHE A 75 8.48 6.42 -3.22
CA PHE A 75 7.47 6.27 -2.17
C PHE A 75 7.88 7.06 -0.93
N PHE A 76 7.05 7.99 -0.49
CA PHE A 76 7.27 8.77 0.73
C PHE A 76 6.31 8.34 1.84
N ALA A 77 6.81 8.20 3.07
CA ALA A 77 5.94 8.13 4.25
C ALA A 77 6.59 8.78 5.47
N LEU A 78 5.77 9.17 6.45
CA LEU A 78 6.26 9.86 7.65
C LEU A 78 6.95 8.90 8.63
N ALA A 79 6.49 7.65 8.71
CA ALA A 79 7.07 6.66 9.61
C ALA A 79 6.88 5.22 9.11
N ASP A 80 7.82 4.36 9.48
CA ASP A 80 7.73 2.92 9.31
C ASP A 80 7.25 2.27 10.61
N PHE A 81 6.19 1.48 10.51
CA PHE A 81 5.61 0.66 11.58
C PHE A 81 5.74 -0.81 11.21
N THR A 82 6.87 -1.42 11.51
CA THR A 82 7.10 -2.85 11.29
C THR A 82 6.60 -3.66 12.47
N PHE A 83 5.77 -4.67 12.20
CA PHE A 83 5.43 -5.69 13.21
C PHE A 83 5.91 -7.05 12.73
N GLU A 84 6.15 -7.95 13.67
CA GLU A 84 6.40 -9.35 13.37
C GLU A 84 5.18 -9.96 12.68
N MET A 85 5.43 -10.83 11.72
CA MET A 85 4.40 -11.56 10.99
C MET A 85 4.70 -13.03 11.12
N TYR A 86 3.66 -13.79 11.41
CA TYR A 86 3.74 -15.21 11.67
C TYR A 86 2.88 -15.96 10.68
N ALA A 87 3.37 -17.11 10.20
CA ALA A 87 2.47 -18.10 9.62
C ALA A 87 1.46 -18.55 10.70
N PRO A 88 0.24 -18.97 10.32
CA PRO A 88 -0.78 -19.40 11.28
C PRO A 88 -0.26 -20.43 12.30
N GLU A 89 0.55 -21.39 11.84
CA GLU A 89 1.18 -22.45 12.63
C GLU A 89 2.33 -21.96 13.53
N GLU A 90 2.87 -20.78 13.26
CA GLU A 90 3.99 -20.20 14.01
C GLU A 90 3.56 -19.10 14.98
N CYS A 91 2.31 -18.63 14.91
CA CYS A 91 1.83 -17.51 15.70
C CYS A 91 1.91 -17.80 17.23
N PRO A 92 2.73 -17.07 17.99
CA PRO A 92 2.88 -17.30 19.44
C PRO A 92 1.57 -17.03 20.18
N LEU A 93 0.85 -15.98 19.79
CA LEU A 93 -0.44 -15.65 20.40
C LEU A 93 -1.50 -16.73 20.15
N CYS A 94 -1.49 -17.40 18.99
CA CYS A 94 -2.41 -18.50 18.72
C CYS A 94 -2.07 -19.76 19.54
N LYS A 95 -0.76 -20.03 19.74
CA LYS A 95 -0.31 -21.12 20.60
C LYS A 95 -0.71 -20.90 22.07
N ASP A 96 -0.79 -19.65 22.50
CA ASP A 96 -1.27 -19.25 23.83
C ASP A 96 -2.81 -19.18 23.93
N GLY A 97 -3.53 -19.62 22.89
CA GLY A 97 -4.98 -19.79 22.90
C GLY A 97 -5.79 -18.57 22.43
N SER A 98 -5.15 -17.54 21.89
CA SER A 98 -5.88 -16.48 21.19
C SER A 98 -6.32 -16.91 19.79
N GLU A 99 -7.38 -16.28 19.27
CA GLU A 99 -7.87 -16.51 17.92
C GLU A 99 -7.57 -15.29 17.04
N ALA A 100 -6.89 -15.52 15.92
CA ALA A 100 -6.61 -14.48 14.95
C ALA A 100 -7.91 -14.06 14.25
N ILE A 101 -8.39 -12.86 14.55
CA ILE A 101 -9.51 -12.26 13.83
C ILE A 101 -9.01 -11.42 12.66
N LYS A 102 -9.73 -11.46 11.54
CA LYS A 102 -9.45 -10.59 10.40
C LYS A 102 -10.16 -9.24 10.59
N PRO A 103 -9.45 -8.14 10.89
CA PRO A 103 -10.08 -6.83 10.96
C PRO A 103 -10.41 -6.29 9.56
N GLY A 104 -11.47 -5.48 9.46
CA GLY A 104 -11.82 -4.74 8.24
C GLY A 104 -13.09 -5.23 7.54
N SER A 105 -13.48 -4.54 6.46
CA SER A 105 -14.78 -4.70 5.82
C SER A 105 -14.88 -5.86 4.83
N ARG A 106 -13.76 -6.42 4.39
CA ARG A 106 -13.73 -7.57 3.47
C ARG A 106 -13.61 -8.86 4.26
N GLY A 107 -14.75 -9.38 4.72
CA GLY A 107 -14.87 -10.71 5.33
C GLY A 107 -14.58 -11.78 4.28
N ASN A 108 -13.33 -12.24 4.24
CA ASN A 108 -12.97 -13.51 3.60
C ASN A 108 -12.26 -14.33 4.65
#